data_AF-A0A7W6J9Q3-F1
#
_entry.id   AF-A0A7W6J9Q3-F1
#
_cell.length_a   1.000
_cell.length_b   1.000
_cell.length_c   1.000
_cell.angle_alpha   90.00
_cell.angle_beta   90.00
_cell.angle_gamma   90.00
#
_symmetry.space_group_name_H-M   'P 1'
#
loop_
_entity.id
_entity.type
_entity.pdbx_description
1 polymer ?
#
loop_
_entity_poly.entity_id
_entity_poly.type
_entity_poly.pdbx_seq_one_letter_code
_entity_poly.pdbx_strand_id
1 'polypeptide(L)' 'MTNETYSAGDEPVHTSSQTDHTLTELQLYGWRPFQDEPDPRPLPEGNTVAVAVTDIFDALVSTLGDTRLEPDLE' A
#
# COMPACT_ATOMS: atom_id res chain seq x y z
N MET A 1 33.22 22.02 29.47
CA MET A 1 31.85 21.76 28.98
C MET A 1 31.64 20.26 29.06
N THR A 2 31.01 19.81 30.13
CA THR A 2 30.63 18.41 30.34
C THR A 2 29.39 18.14 29.49
N ASN A 3 29.52 17.35 28.44
CA ASN A 3 28.35 16.78 27.77
C ASN A 3 27.76 15.76 28.75
N GLU A 4 26.82 16.23 29.57
CA GLU A 4 25.91 15.35 30.29
C GLU A 4 25.08 14.63 29.23
N THR A 5 25.50 13.42 28.90
CA THR A 5 24.66 12.44 28.24
C THR A 5 23.41 12.35 29.09
N TYR A 6 22.29 12.88 28.58
CA TYR A 6 20.97 12.57 29.12
C TYR A 6 20.85 11.06 29.07
N SER A 7 21.14 10.42 30.19
CA SER A 7 20.71 9.06 30.45
C SER A 7 19.20 9.13 30.34
N ALA A 8 18.64 8.65 29.23
CA ALA A 8 17.29 8.14 29.24
C ALA A 8 17.32 7.03 30.30
N GLY A 9 17.12 7.44 31.55
CA GLY A 9 17.44 6.63 32.71
C GLY A 9 16.66 5.34 32.62
N ASP A 10 17.39 4.23 32.55
CA ASP A 10 16.95 2.85 32.72
C ASP A 10 15.42 2.66 32.66
N GLU A 11 14.81 2.86 31.49
CA GLU A 11 13.42 2.46 31.31
C GLU A 11 13.39 0.94 31.47
N PRO A 12 12.64 0.40 32.45
CA PRO A 12 12.61 -1.02 32.69
C PRO A 12 12.11 -1.73 31.44
N VAL A 13 12.67 -2.91 31.14
CA VAL A 13 12.19 -3.73 30.02
C VAL A 13 10.71 -4.05 30.26
N HIS A 14 9.85 -3.41 29.48
CA HIS A 14 8.41 -3.58 29.60
C HIS A 14 8.01 -4.92 29.00
N THR A 15 7.51 -5.81 29.85
CA THR A 15 6.81 -7.00 29.38
C THR A 15 5.52 -6.58 28.69
N SER A 16 5.14 -7.29 27.62
CA SER A 16 3.87 -7.08 26.92
C SER A 16 2.71 -7.02 27.92
N SER A 17 1.84 -6.03 27.73
CA SER A 17 0.62 -5.91 28.55
C SER A 17 -0.40 -6.97 28.14
N GLN A 18 -1.36 -7.27 29.01
CA GLN A 18 -2.43 -8.19 28.66
C GLN A 18 -3.22 -7.71 27.42
N THR A 19 -3.42 -6.40 27.27
CA THR A 19 -4.08 -5.83 26.08
C THR A 19 -3.26 -6.08 24.81
N ASP A 20 -1.95 -5.87 24.88
CA ASP A 20 -1.03 -6.09 23.75
C ASP A 20 -1.02 -7.57 23.33
N HIS A 21 -1.00 -8.47 24.30
CA HIS A 21 -1.13 -9.91 24.04
C HIS A 21 -2.47 -10.25 23.36
N THR A 22 -3.59 -9.72 23.85
CA THR A 22 -4.90 -9.96 23.22
C THR A 22 -5.02 -9.40 21.81
N LEU A 23 -4.41 -8.24 21.52
CA LEU A 23 -4.41 -7.66 20.17
C LEU A 23 -3.55 -8.49 19.21
N THR A 24 -2.44 -9.04 19.69
CA THR A 24 -1.59 -9.97 18.92
C THR A 24 -2.40 -11.20 18.52
N GLU A 25 -3.09 -11.82 19.47
CA GLU A 25 -3.94 -13.00 19.20
C GLU A 25 -5.09 -12.68 18.22
N LEU A 26 -5.75 -11.53 18.36
CA LEU A 26 -6.78 -11.08 17.42
C LEU A 26 -6.23 -10.75 16.03
N GLN A 27 -4.96 -10.35 15.91
CA GLN A 27 -4.37 -10.08 14.60
C GLN A 27 -4.03 -11.37 13.84
N LEU A 28 -3.56 -12.40 14.55
CA LEU A 28 -3.21 -13.71 14.00
C LEU A 28 -4.43 -14.60 13.76
N TYR A 29 -5.35 -14.65 14.72
CA TYR A 29 -6.47 -15.60 14.74
C TYR A 29 -7.83 -14.93 14.76
N GLY A 30 -7.88 -13.59 14.79
CA GLY A 30 -9.15 -12.88 14.78
C GLY A 30 -9.90 -13.12 13.49
N TRP A 31 -11.20 -13.31 13.65
CA TRP A 31 -12.12 -13.41 12.53
C TRP A 31 -12.01 -12.16 11.67
N ARG A 32 -11.74 -12.32 10.37
CA ARG A 32 -11.92 -11.23 9.42
C ARG A 32 -13.20 -11.45 8.62
N PRO A 33 -14.09 -10.45 8.58
CA PRO A 33 -15.23 -10.49 7.68
C PRO A 33 -14.79 -10.83 6.26
N PHE A 34 -15.54 -11.71 5.59
CA PHE A 34 -15.35 -12.07 4.18
C PHE A 34 -14.04 -12.80 3.83
N GLN A 35 -13.31 -13.39 4.81
CA GLN A 35 -12.08 -14.15 4.51
C GLN A 35 -12.31 -15.32 3.54
N ASP A 36 -13.47 -15.97 3.66
CA ASP A 36 -13.83 -17.16 2.88
C ASP A 36 -15.00 -16.91 1.91
N GLU A 37 -15.49 -15.67 1.86
CA GLU A 37 -16.57 -15.28 0.94
C GLU A 37 -15.97 -14.57 -0.28
N PRO A 38 -16.46 -14.87 -1.50
CA PRO A 38 -16.09 -14.09 -2.67
C PRO A 38 -16.36 -12.59 -2.43
N ASP A 39 -15.43 -11.72 -2.84
CA ASP A 39 -15.63 -10.27 -2.77
C ASP A 39 -16.95 -9.91 -3.47
N PRO A 40 -17.91 -9.27 -2.78
CA PRO A 40 -19.24 -9.01 -3.35
C PRO A 40 -19.23 -7.91 -4.40
N ARG A 41 -18.12 -7.19 -4.57
CA ARG A 41 -18.01 -6.13 -5.58
C ARG A 41 -17.99 -6.75 -6.98
N PRO A 42 -18.76 -6.21 -7.94
CA PRO A 42 -18.71 -6.69 -9.30
C PRO A 42 -17.33 -6.45 -9.91
N LEU A 43 -16.92 -7.34 -10.82
CA LEU A 43 -15.76 -7.08 -11.67
C LEU A 43 -16.02 -5.87 -12.56
N PRO A 44 -14.98 -5.09 -12.93
CA PRO A 44 -15.13 -4.00 -13.88
C PRO A 44 -15.58 -4.53 -15.25
N GLU A 45 -16.38 -3.73 -15.97
CA GLU A 45 -16.79 -4.07 -17.32
C GLU A 45 -15.58 -4.11 -18.25
N GLY A 46 -15.45 -5.17 -19.06
CA GLY A 46 -14.30 -5.35 -19.95
C GLY A 46 -14.11 -4.18 -20.91
N ASN A 47 -15.19 -3.56 -21.38
CA ASN A 47 -15.13 -2.37 -22.23
C ASN A 47 -14.58 -1.15 -21.47
N THR A 48 -14.96 -0.94 -20.22
CA THR A 48 -14.41 0.13 -19.38
C THR A 48 -12.91 -0.05 -19.17
N VAL A 49 -12.45 -1.28 -18.95
CA VAL A 49 -11.02 -1.59 -18.83
C VAL A 49 -10.30 -1.32 -20.15
N ALA A 50 -10.87 -1.75 -21.29
CA ALA A 50 -10.29 -1.51 -22.60
C ALA A 50 -10.13 -0.01 -22.90
N VAL A 51 -11.15 0.81 -22.63
CA VAL A 51 -11.08 2.27 -22.79
C VAL A 51 -9.96 2.86 -21.91
N ALA A 52 -9.89 2.47 -20.64
CA ALA A 52 -8.85 2.98 -19.75
C ALA A 52 -7.42 2.61 -20.21
N VAL A 53 -7.24 1.42 -20.79
CA VAL A 53 -5.96 1.00 -21.37
C VAL A 53 -5.61 1.87 -22.58
N THR A 54 -6.56 2.13 -23.47
CA THR A 54 -6.36 3.05 -24.60
C THR A 54 -5.94 4.44 -24.14
N ASP A 55 -6.63 5.01 -23.15
CA ASP A 55 -6.30 6.33 -22.61
C ASP A 55 -4.88 6.41 -22.02
N ILE A 56 -4.40 5.32 -21.40
CA ILE A 56 -3.02 5.23 -20.89
C ILE A 56 -2.02 5.30 -22.05
N PHE A 57 -2.27 4.58 -23.14
CA PHE A 57 -1.39 4.61 -24.30
C PHE A 57 -1.41 5.98 -24.99
N ASP A 58 -2.57 6.61 -25.12
CA ASP A 58 -2.68 7.96 -25.68
C ASP A 58 -1.94 8.98 -24.82
N ALA A 59 -2.02 8.88 -23.49
CA ALA A 59 -1.26 9.72 -22.57
C ALA A 59 0.25 9.51 -22.74
N LEU A 60 0.71 8.26 -22.86
CA LEU A 60 2.12 7.96 -23.10
C LEU A 60 2.60 8.53 -24.43
N VAL A 61 1.90 8.27 -25.53
CA VAL A 61 2.21 8.81 -26.85
C VAL A 61 2.24 10.33 -26.81
N SER A 62 1.25 10.97 -26.18
CA SER A 62 1.19 12.43 -26.05
C SER A 62 2.37 13.01 -25.25
N THR A 63 2.89 12.29 -24.25
CA THR A 63 4.05 12.77 -23.47
C THR A 63 5.38 12.63 -24.21
N LEU A 64 5.42 11.77 -25.22
CA LEU A 64 6.59 11.49 -26.04
C LEU A 64 6.57 12.23 -27.38
N GLY A 65 5.39 12.62 -27.86
CA GLY A 65 5.20 13.54 -28.99
C GLY A 65 5.92 14.86 -28.72
N ASP A 66 6.58 15.42 -29.73
CA ASP A 66 7.46 16.59 -29.63
C ASP A 66 8.77 16.38 -28.83
N THR A 67 9.14 15.13 -28.52
CA THR A 67 10.43 14.81 -27.89
C THR A 67 11.41 14.16 -28.88
N ARG A 68 12.66 13.93 -28.46
CA ARG A 68 13.62 13.16 -29.28
C ARG A 68 13.19 11.71 -29.53
N LEU A 69 12.18 11.21 -28.81
CA LEU A 69 11.63 9.86 -28.95
C LEU A 69 10.42 9.81 -29.89
N GLU A 70 9.97 10.94 -30.43
CA GLU A 70 8.85 11.00 -31.38
C GLU A 70 9.04 10.10 -32.63
N PRO A 71 10.24 9.99 -33.24
CA PRO A 71 10.46 9.08 -34.37
C PRO A 71 10.24 7.59 -34.05
N ASP A 72 10.20 7.22 -32.76
CA ASP A 72 10.00 5.84 -32.31
C ASP A 72 8.52 5.50 -32.03
N LEU A 73 7.58 6.43 -32.28
CA LEU A 73 6.14 6.27 -32.03
C LEU A 73 5.33 5.70 -33.22
N GLU A 74 5.96 5.46 -34.38
CA GLU A 74 5.35 4.89 -35.60
C GLU A 74 5.32 3.35 -35.63
#